data_AF-A0A935XHV1-F1
#
_entry.id   AF-A0A935XHV1-F1
#
_cell.length_a   1.000
_cell.length_b   1.000
_cell.length_c   1.000
_cell.angle_alpha   90.00
_cell.angle_beta   90.00
_cell.angle_gamma   90.00
#
_symmetry.space_group_name_H-M   'P 1'
#
loop_
_entity.id
_entity.type
_entity.pdbx_description
1 polymer ?
#
loop_
_entity_poly.entity_id
_entity_poly.type
_entity_poly.pdbx_seq_one_letter_code
_entity_poly.pdbx_strand_id
1 'polypeptide(L)'
;MPNAVLWAPRDSISLDSLRAVARRVDAGIAALREMIGGPWPWQRIGTRAIDYYLVPTRVISHASGKGAVFISIWRVHQVGSPRSCMKGCTSCWSHSPVHAVGVHRFADKRRVTDEQPLWFLEGFPDHLAQLGAAKAGIVEGDIFGVGGSDRVDRACADRLKASPHRQAITEAVGRPGRMQMLFTTQRTEVAPIFYPCSRSLVRHLVGVTGLASAVALMPAIQRGDFQRRSNAPRGDRSRSCAGVAGGAGARRGRWNSAVAAGA
;
A
#
# COMPACT_ATOMS: atom_id res chain seq x y z
N MET A 1 0.40 -8.56 21.34
CA MET A 1 -0.73 -7.72 20.90
C MET A 1 -1.03 -8.04 19.44
N PRO A 2 -2.31 -8.05 19.01
CA PRO A 2 -2.66 -8.30 17.62
C PRO A 2 -2.08 -7.21 16.69
N ASN A 3 -1.73 -7.60 15.47
CA ASN A 3 -1.34 -6.71 14.38
C ASN A 3 -2.56 -6.17 13.61
N ALA A 4 -3.68 -6.88 13.63
CA ALA A 4 -4.92 -6.50 12.95
C ALA A 4 -6.16 -6.64 13.84
N VAL A 5 -7.14 -5.77 13.61
CA VAL A 5 -8.50 -5.91 14.13
C VAL A 5 -9.46 -5.86 12.95
N LEU A 6 -10.38 -6.83 12.86
CA LEU A 6 -11.37 -6.87 11.78
C LEU A 6 -12.76 -6.54 12.31
N TRP A 7 -13.45 -5.67 11.57
CA TRP A 7 -14.78 -5.16 11.81
C TRP A 7 -15.66 -5.52 10.62
N ALA A 8 -16.85 -6.04 10.87
CA ALA A 8 -17.82 -6.36 9.83
C ALA A 8 -19.24 -5.94 10.26
N PRO A 9 -20.12 -5.56 9.31
CA PRO A 9 -21.55 -5.42 9.59
C PRO A 9 -22.09 -6.70 10.20
N ARG A 10 -23.06 -6.55 11.10
CA ARG A 10 -23.74 -7.70 11.71
C ARG A 10 -24.35 -8.57 10.59
N ASP A 11 -24.31 -9.88 10.79
CA ASP A 11 -24.88 -10.91 9.89
C ASP A 11 -24.30 -10.96 8.46
N SER A 12 -23.29 -10.14 8.15
CA SER A 12 -22.65 -10.12 6.84
C SER A 12 -21.62 -11.24 6.65
N ILE A 13 -21.11 -11.80 7.74
CA ILE A 13 -20.15 -12.92 7.76
C ILE A 13 -20.27 -13.65 9.10
N SER A 14 -20.14 -14.98 9.08
CA SER A 14 -20.14 -15.75 10.33
C SER A 14 -18.92 -15.38 11.18
N LEU A 15 -19.07 -15.47 12.51
CA LEU A 15 -17.99 -15.12 13.44
C LEU A 15 -16.73 -15.97 13.20
N ASP A 16 -16.90 -17.25 12.88
CA ASP A 16 -15.77 -18.16 12.62
C ASP A 16 -15.05 -17.81 11.31
N SER A 17 -15.80 -17.42 10.27
CA SER A 17 -15.21 -16.91 9.03
C SER A 17 -14.47 -15.61 9.28
N LEU A 18 -15.06 -14.67 10.05
CA LEU A 18 -14.41 -13.41 10.41
C LEU A 18 -13.11 -13.64 11.19
N ARG A 19 -13.11 -14.57 12.15
CA ARG A 19 -11.91 -14.97 12.91
C ARG A 19 -10.85 -15.60 12.02
N ALA A 20 -11.25 -16.48 11.08
CA ALA A 20 -10.32 -17.11 10.15
C ALA A 20 -9.65 -16.07 9.23
N VAL A 21 -10.41 -15.09 8.75
CA VAL A 21 -9.87 -13.96 7.97
C VAL A 21 -8.94 -13.12 8.84
N ALA A 22 -9.34 -12.79 10.08
CA ALA A 22 -8.55 -11.98 11.00
C ALA A 22 -7.18 -12.61 11.29
N ARG A 23 -7.12 -13.92 11.56
CA ARG A 23 -5.85 -14.63 11.79
C ARG A 23 -4.89 -14.54 10.60
N ARG A 24 -5.41 -14.70 9.39
CA ARG A 24 -4.59 -14.60 8.17
C ARG A 24 -4.09 -13.18 7.92
N VAL A 25 -4.95 -12.17 8.13
CA VAL A 25 -4.54 -10.76 8.02
C VAL A 25 -3.47 -10.43 9.06
N ASP A 26 -3.64 -10.91 10.29
CA ASP A 26 -2.67 -10.71 11.37
C ASP A 26 -1.30 -11.32 11.01
N ALA A 27 -1.29 -12.58 10.56
CA ALA A 27 -0.08 -13.27 10.13
C ALA A 27 0.62 -12.55 8.96
N GLY A 28 -0.15 -12.07 7.98
CA GLY A 28 0.39 -11.28 6.87
C GLY A 28 1.05 -9.98 7.33
N ILE A 29 0.43 -9.24 8.26
CA ILE A 29 1.03 -8.01 8.80
C ILE A 29 2.26 -8.31 9.66
N ALA A 30 2.23 -9.38 10.46
CA ALA A 30 3.38 -9.81 11.23
C ALA A 30 4.58 -10.10 10.30
N ALA A 31 4.36 -10.90 9.26
CA ALA A 31 5.37 -11.21 8.26
C ALA A 31 5.92 -9.96 7.56
N LEU A 32 5.04 -9.02 7.18
CA LEU A 32 5.44 -7.74 6.59
C LEU A 32 6.30 -6.89 7.53
N ARG A 33 5.92 -6.80 8.81
CA ARG A 33 6.65 -6.04 9.82
C ARG A 33 8.05 -6.59 10.01
N GLU A 34 8.15 -7.91 10.12
CA GLU A 34 9.42 -8.62 10.24
C GLU A 34 10.32 -8.38 9.02
N MET A 35 9.77 -8.53 7.81
CA MET A 35 10.53 -8.32 6.57
C MET A 35 11.04 -6.89 6.38
N ILE A 36 10.21 -5.90 6.74
CA ILE A 36 10.58 -4.48 6.59
C ILE A 36 11.56 -4.04 7.68
N GLY A 37 11.70 -4.81 8.77
CA GLY A 37 12.55 -4.45 9.90
C GLY A 37 12.09 -3.18 10.63
N GLY A 38 10.79 -2.88 10.58
CA GLY A 38 10.19 -1.74 11.29
C GLY A 38 9.96 -2.02 12.79
N PRO A 39 9.44 -1.03 13.55
CA PRO A 39 8.85 0.22 13.08
C PRO A 39 9.89 1.27 12.67
N TRP A 40 9.61 2.00 11.59
CA TRP A 40 10.42 3.14 11.15
C TRP A 40 9.81 4.47 11.59
N PRO A 41 10.60 5.54 11.81
CA PRO A 41 10.06 6.85 12.24
C PRO A 41 9.00 7.46 11.31
N TRP A 42 9.06 7.13 10.02
CA TRP A 42 8.11 7.61 9.01
C TRP A 42 6.81 6.78 8.94
N GLN A 43 6.76 5.62 9.61
CA GLN A 43 5.57 4.78 9.67
C GLN A 43 4.60 5.31 10.72
N ARG A 44 3.50 5.91 10.25
CA ARG A 44 2.50 6.53 11.13
C ARG A 44 1.82 5.58 12.12
N ILE A 45 1.69 4.31 11.75
CA ILE A 45 1.03 3.30 12.58
C ILE A 45 2.03 2.70 13.59
N GLY A 46 3.32 2.68 13.26
CA GLY A 46 4.35 2.01 14.05
C GLY A 46 3.95 0.57 14.37
N THR A 47 3.92 0.25 15.66
CA THR A 47 3.57 -1.08 16.19
C THR A 47 2.07 -1.28 16.46
N ARG A 48 1.25 -0.24 16.33
CA ARG A 48 -0.20 -0.31 16.62
C ARG A 48 -0.93 -1.27 15.69
N ALA A 49 -2.01 -1.88 16.18
CA ALA A 49 -2.88 -2.70 15.34
C ALA A 49 -3.52 -1.85 14.22
N ILE A 50 -3.82 -2.49 13.10
CA ILE A 50 -4.51 -1.88 11.95
C ILE A 50 -5.96 -2.32 11.95
N ASP A 51 -6.87 -1.35 11.92
CA ASP A 51 -8.30 -1.60 11.86
C ASP A 51 -8.72 -1.88 10.41
N TYR A 52 -9.43 -2.99 10.21
CA TYR A 52 -9.98 -3.39 8.94
C TYR A 52 -11.50 -3.38 9.00
N TYR A 53 -12.13 -2.68 8.08
CA TYR A 53 -13.58 -2.60 7.97
C TYR A 53 -14.03 -3.33 6.71
N LEU A 54 -14.73 -4.44 6.87
CA LEU A 54 -15.42 -5.10 5.77
C LEU A 54 -16.64 -4.25 5.41
N VAL A 55 -16.69 -3.79 4.16
CA VAL A 55 -17.74 -2.90 3.67
C VAL A 55 -18.47 -3.55 2.50
N PRO A 56 -19.82 -3.59 2.50
CA PRO A 56 -20.59 -4.23 1.44
C PRO A 56 -20.61 -3.42 0.14
N THR A 57 -20.48 -2.09 0.23
CA THR A 57 -20.73 -1.17 -0.89
C THR A 57 -19.51 -0.81 -1.72
N ARG A 58 -18.31 -1.28 -1.37
CA ARG A 58 -17.08 -0.93 -2.12
C ARG A 58 -16.57 -2.09 -2.93
N VAL A 59 -16.17 -1.81 -4.17
CA VAL A 59 -15.48 -2.77 -5.05
C VAL A 59 -13.97 -2.73 -4.83
N ILE A 60 -13.40 -1.55 -4.53
CA ILE A 60 -11.97 -1.32 -4.37
C ILE A 60 -11.65 -1.06 -2.88
N SER A 61 -10.70 -1.82 -2.33
CA SER A 61 -10.18 -1.60 -0.98
C SER A 61 -9.41 -0.29 -0.90
N HIS A 62 -9.54 0.45 0.20
CA HIS A 62 -8.88 1.75 0.39
C HIS A 62 -8.37 1.92 1.82
N ALA A 63 -7.18 2.49 1.98
CA ALA A 63 -6.59 2.81 3.27
C ALA A 63 -6.83 4.29 3.63
N SER A 64 -7.27 4.57 4.85
CA SER A 64 -7.55 5.94 5.32
C SER A 64 -6.31 6.80 5.55
N GLY A 65 -5.12 6.20 5.56
CA GLY A 65 -3.89 6.83 6.03
C GLY A 65 -3.85 7.11 7.54
N LYS A 66 -4.87 6.67 8.29
CA LYS A 66 -4.99 6.83 9.75
C LYS A 66 -5.03 5.49 10.50
N GLY A 67 -4.56 4.41 9.88
CA GLY A 67 -4.59 3.07 10.48
C GLY A 67 -5.90 2.31 10.29
N ALA A 68 -6.73 2.74 9.34
CA ALA A 68 -7.91 2.00 8.94
C ALA A 68 -7.85 1.60 7.47
N VAL A 69 -8.28 0.38 7.16
CA VAL A 69 -8.39 -0.16 5.80
C VAL A 69 -9.82 -0.63 5.57
N PHE A 70 -10.44 -0.20 4.48
CA PHE A 70 -11.76 -0.63 4.07
C PHE A 70 -11.61 -1.71 3.00
N ILE A 71 -12.21 -2.88 3.20
CA ILE A 71 -12.16 -4.01 2.28
C ILE A 71 -13.57 -4.35 1.81
N SER A 72 -13.74 -4.62 0.52
CA SER A 72 -14.99 -5.17 -0.01
C SER A 72 -15.34 -6.51 0.62
N ILE A 73 -16.52 -6.66 1.23
CA ILE A 73 -16.93 -7.94 1.81
C ILE A 73 -17.12 -9.03 0.74
N TRP A 74 -17.51 -8.64 -0.47
CA TRP A 74 -17.67 -9.54 -1.60
C TRP A 74 -16.36 -10.29 -1.92
N ARG A 75 -15.21 -9.61 -1.74
CA ARG A 75 -13.88 -10.23 -1.88
C ARG A 75 -13.52 -11.19 -0.74
N VAL A 76 -14.20 -11.11 0.38
CA VAL A 76 -14.02 -12.09 1.46
C VAL A 76 -14.83 -13.35 1.14
N HIS A 77 -16.04 -13.19 0.59
CA HIS A 77 -16.92 -14.30 0.24
C HIS A 77 -16.46 -15.12 -0.98
N GLN A 78 -16.19 -14.46 -2.11
CA GLN A 78 -15.99 -15.17 -3.38
C GLN A 78 -14.73 -16.03 -3.44
N VAL A 79 -13.78 -15.79 -2.55
CA VAL A 79 -12.42 -16.29 -2.75
C VAL A 79 -11.85 -16.98 -1.51
N GLY A 80 -12.60 -17.15 -0.42
CA GLY A 80 -12.18 -17.98 0.72
C GLY A 80 -10.82 -17.58 1.37
N SER A 81 -10.18 -16.49 0.94
CA SER A 81 -8.92 -15.98 1.48
C SER A 81 -8.88 -14.45 1.47
N PRO A 82 -8.10 -13.80 2.35
CA PRO A 82 -8.09 -12.35 2.59
C PRO A 82 -7.32 -11.58 1.50
N ARG A 83 -7.73 -11.77 0.26
CA ARG A 83 -7.01 -11.50 -1.00
C ARG A 83 -6.68 -10.04 -1.35
N SER A 84 -6.81 -9.09 -0.43
CA SER A 84 -6.57 -7.66 -0.71
C SER A 84 -6.22 -6.85 0.55
N CYS A 85 -6.02 -7.51 1.69
CA CYS A 85 -5.90 -6.82 2.97
C CYS A 85 -4.54 -6.12 3.08
N MET A 86 -3.46 -6.75 2.62
CA MET A 86 -2.11 -6.26 2.86
C MET A 86 -1.75 -5.00 2.08
N LYS A 87 -2.27 -4.82 0.85
CA LYS A 87 -2.10 -3.56 0.10
C LYS A 87 -2.64 -2.33 0.84
N GLY A 88 -3.71 -2.51 1.62
CA GLY A 88 -4.25 -1.46 2.48
C GLY A 88 -3.31 -1.12 3.64
N CYS A 89 -2.63 -2.11 4.22
CA CYS A 89 -1.66 -1.89 5.30
C CYS A 89 -0.43 -1.12 4.84
N THR A 90 0.13 -1.49 3.70
CA THR A 90 1.33 -0.86 3.17
C THR A 90 1.07 0.58 2.73
N SER A 91 -0.11 0.88 2.18
CA SER A 91 -0.55 2.26 1.93
C SER A 91 -0.85 3.02 3.23
N CYS A 92 -1.29 2.36 4.29
CA CYS A 92 -1.40 2.90 5.64
C CYS A 92 -0.03 3.23 6.29
N TRP A 93 1.04 2.54 5.89
CA TRP A 93 2.41 2.82 6.31
C TRP A 93 3.06 3.94 5.51
N SER A 94 2.69 4.05 4.24
CA SER A 94 3.27 4.99 3.28
C SER A 94 2.50 6.30 3.12
N HIS A 95 1.27 6.40 3.63
CA HIS A 95 0.48 7.63 3.54
C HIS A 95 1.14 8.76 4.34
N SER A 96 1.93 9.54 3.60
CA SER A 96 2.37 10.85 4.03
C SER A 96 1.14 11.68 4.41
N PRO A 97 1.14 12.44 5.52
CA PRO A 97 0.07 13.40 5.84
C PRO A 97 -0.22 14.38 4.70
N VAL A 98 0.68 14.48 3.72
CA VAL A 98 0.58 15.31 2.51
C VAL A 98 -0.60 14.95 1.59
N HIS A 99 -1.14 13.71 1.63
CA HIS A 99 -2.39 13.39 0.92
C HIS A 99 -3.64 13.87 1.68
N ALA A 100 -3.55 14.13 2.99
CA ALA A 100 -4.65 14.59 3.83
C ALA A 100 -4.57 16.09 4.18
N VAL A 101 -3.41 16.71 3.98
CA VAL A 101 -3.17 18.12 4.24
C VAL A 101 -2.29 18.63 3.10
N GLY A 102 -2.81 19.55 2.29
CA GLY A 102 -2.08 20.16 1.18
C GLY A 102 -0.87 20.94 1.68
N VAL A 103 0.26 20.26 1.88
CA VAL A 103 1.53 20.91 2.17
C VAL A 103 2.06 21.44 0.84
N HIS A 104 1.86 22.74 0.64
CA HIS A 104 2.53 23.49 -0.42
C HIS A 104 4.01 23.65 -0.04
N ARG A 105 4.94 23.55 -1.01
CA ARG A 105 6.28 24.11 -0.78
C ARG A 105 6.08 25.61 -0.62
N PHE A 106 6.53 26.19 0.48
CA PHE A 106 6.33 27.61 0.82
C PHE A 106 6.93 28.62 -0.20
N ALA A 107 7.54 28.15 -1.29
CA ALA A 107 8.05 28.97 -2.39
C ALA A 107 7.35 28.74 -3.75
N ASP A 108 6.62 27.62 -3.93
CA ASP A 108 5.96 27.26 -5.19
C ASP A 108 4.60 26.63 -4.89
N LYS A 109 3.53 27.16 -5.49
CA LYS A 109 2.13 26.68 -5.30
C LYS A 109 1.90 25.20 -5.65
N ARG A 110 2.92 24.46 -6.11
CA ARG A 110 2.84 23.02 -6.41
C ARG A 110 2.64 22.21 -5.13
N ARG A 111 1.70 21.27 -5.18
CA ARG A 111 1.49 20.31 -4.09
C ARG A 111 2.61 19.28 -4.17
N VAL A 112 3.22 18.96 -3.03
CA VAL A 112 4.24 17.90 -2.93
C VAL A 112 3.75 16.56 -3.52
N THR A 113 2.43 16.32 -3.52
CA THR A 113 1.82 15.14 -4.13
C THR A 113 1.95 15.04 -5.66
N ASP A 114 2.16 16.16 -6.35
CA ASP A 114 2.20 16.18 -7.82
C ASP A 114 3.62 15.87 -8.35
N GLU A 115 4.62 15.93 -7.46
CA GLU A 115 6.01 15.58 -7.76
C GLU A 115 6.38 14.16 -7.25
N GLN A 116 5.56 13.57 -6.38
CA GLN A 116 5.80 12.23 -5.85
C GLN A 116 5.70 11.16 -6.96
N PRO A 117 6.59 10.14 -6.95
CA PRO A 117 6.57 9.08 -7.96
C PRO A 117 5.39 8.14 -7.69
N LEU A 118 4.25 8.39 -8.35
CA LEU A 118 3.02 7.62 -8.13
C LEU A 118 3.25 6.13 -8.40
N TRP A 119 4.04 5.79 -9.41
CA TRP A 119 4.39 4.39 -9.73
C TRP A 119 5.05 3.69 -8.52
N PHE A 120 5.90 4.38 -7.76
CA PHE A 120 6.53 3.78 -6.59
C PHE A 120 5.54 3.69 -5.44
N LEU A 121 4.77 4.76 -5.20
CA LEU A 121 3.76 4.81 -4.14
C LEU A 121 2.63 3.79 -4.32
N GLU A 122 2.40 3.33 -5.54
CA GLU A 122 1.40 2.30 -5.84
C GLU A 122 2.03 0.90 -5.98
N GLY A 123 3.18 0.81 -6.66
CA GLY A 123 3.88 -0.45 -6.92
C GLY A 123 4.57 -1.03 -5.69
N PHE A 124 5.12 -0.20 -4.80
CA PHE A 124 5.83 -0.66 -3.61
C PHE A 124 4.91 -1.28 -2.56
N PRO A 125 3.77 -0.65 -2.21
CA PRO A 125 2.75 -1.29 -1.40
C PRO A 125 2.23 -2.62 -1.95
N ASP A 126 2.07 -2.72 -3.28
CA ASP A 126 1.60 -3.94 -3.95
C ASP A 126 2.65 -5.06 -3.90
N HIS A 127 3.93 -4.72 -4.16
CA HIS A 127 5.03 -5.66 -4.07
C HIS A 127 5.24 -6.18 -2.64
N LEU A 128 5.22 -5.29 -1.66
CA LEU A 128 5.30 -5.66 -0.24
C LEU A 128 4.19 -6.63 0.13
N ALA A 129 2.94 -6.31 -0.21
CA ALA A 129 1.80 -7.16 0.09
C ALA A 129 1.97 -8.59 -0.44
N GLN A 130 2.48 -8.75 -1.66
CA GLN A 130 2.76 -10.06 -2.24
C GLN A 130 3.87 -10.82 -1.51
N LEU A 131 4.96 -10.12 -1.12
CA LEU A 131 6.04 -10.74 -0.35
C LEU A 131 5.58 -11.16 1.05
N GLY A 132 4.79 -10.32 1.72
CA GLY A 132 4.19 -10.62 3.02
C GLY A 132 3.24 -11.82 2.97
N ALA A 133 2.43 -11.90 1.92
CA ALA A 133 1.57 -13.05 1.66
C ALA A 133 2.38 -14.33 1.49
N ALA A 134 3.39 -14.30 0.61
CA ALA A 134 4.26 -15.44 0.36
C ALA A 134 4.94 -15.91 1.66
N LYS A 135 5.48 -14.99 2.46
CA LYS A 135 6.12 -15.30 3.74
C LYS A 135 5.14 -15.90 4.75
N ALA A 136 3.89 -15.44 4.77
CA ALA A 136 2.86 -15.96 5.65
C ALA A 136 2.19 -17.25 5.14
N GLY A 137 2.59 -17.79 3.98
CA GLY A 137 1.93 -18.93 3.35
C GLY A 137 0.50 -18.61 2.88
N ILE A 138 0.22 -17.35 2.55
CA ILE A 138 -1.09 -16.85 2.13
C ILE A 138 -1.05 -16.52 0.64
N VAL A 139 -2.13 -16.85 -0.06
CA VAL A 139 -2.35 -16.38 -1.43
C VAL A 139 -2.99 -14.98 -1.37
N GLU A 140 -2.21 -13.95 -1.70
CA GLU A 140 -2.74 -12.61 -2.00
C GLU A 140 -3.53 -12.71 -3.30
N GLY A 141 -4.72 -12.11 -3.37
CA GLY A 141 -5.44 -12.10 -4.63
C GLY A 141 -5.13 -10.87 -5.45
N ASP A 142 -5.79 -10.86 -6.60
CA ASP A 142 -5.40 -9.99 -7.69
C ASP A 142 -6.63 -9.35 -8.32
N ILE A 143 -6.81 -8.06 -8.04
CA ILE A 143 -7.91 -7.27 -8.60
C ILE A 143 -7.84 -7.19 -10.13
N PHE A 144 -6.66 -7.32 -10.72
CA PHE A 144 -6.47 -7.23 -12.15
C PHE A 144 -6.15 -8.58 -12.78
N GLY A 145 -6.19 -9.70 -12.06
CA GLY A 145 -5.86 -11.02 -12.58
C GLY A 145 -4.43 -11.16 -13.12
N VAL A 146 -3.45 -10.44 -12.55
CA VAL A 146 -2.01 -10.62 -12.87
C VAL A 146 -1.46 -11.96 -12.35
N GLY A 147 -1.96 -12.45 -11.21
CA GLY A 147 -1.41 -13.57 -10.45
C GLY A 147 -0.33 -13.15 -9.46
N GLY A 148 0.48 -14.12 -9.04
CA GLY A 148 1.58 -13.94 -8.10
C GLY A 148 2.69 -13.01 -8.61
N SER A 149 3.67 -12.75 -7.73
CA SER A 149 4.82 -11.88 -8.06
C SER A 149 5.66 -12.37 -9.23
N ASP A 150 5.66 -13.67 -9.50
CA ASP A 150 6.36 -14.32 -10.62
C ASP A 150 5.77 -13.96 -11.99
N ARG A 151 4.49 -13.56 -12.05
CA ARG A 151 3.78 -13.27 -13.30
C ARG A 151 3.68 -11.79 -13.65
N VAL A 152 4.12 -10.90 -12.75
CA VAL A 152 3.91 -9.45 -12.90
C VAL A 152 4.58 -8.86 -14.13
N ASP A 153 5.79 -9.31 -14.45
CA ASP A 153 6.55 -8.78 -15.59
C ASP A 153 5.85 -9.13 -16.91
N ARG A 154 5.42 -10.40 -17.05
CA ARG A 154 4.66 -10.86 -18.22
C ARG A 154 3.34 -10.11 -18.34
N ALA A 155 2.58 -9.98 -17.26
CA ALA A 155 1.31 -9.25 -17.31
C ALA A 155 1.49 -7.76 -17.67
N CYS A 156 2.55 -7.11 -17.19
CA CYS A 156 2.88 -5.75 -17.61
C CYS A 156 3.19 -5.71 -19.11
N ALA A 157 4.10 -6.56 -19.59
CA ALA A 157 4.53 -6.60 -20.98
C ALA A 157 3.37 -6.87 -21.95
N ASP A 158 2.56 -7.89 -21.67
CA ASP A 158 1.43 -8.30 -22.52
C ASP A 158 0.38 -7.18 -22.60
N ARG A 159 0.04 -6.57 -21.46
CA ARG A 159 -0.94 -5.48 -21.42
C ARG A 159 -0.43 -4.20 -22.06
N LEU A 160 0.84 -3.86 -21.87
CA LEU A 160 1.46 -2.72 -22.54
C LEU A 160 1.44 -2.90 -24.05
N LYS A 161 1.72 -4.12 -24.54
CA LYS A 161 1.72 -4.42 -25.99
C LYS A 161 0.34 -4.21 -26.62
N ALA A 162 -0.72 -4.56 -25.90
CA ALA A 162 -2.10 -4.43 -26.37
C ALA A 162 -2.74 -3.05 -26.15
N SER A 163 -2.07 -2.13 -25.44
CA SER A 163 -2.68 -0.86 -25.02
C SER A 163 -2.50 0.27 -26.03
N PRO A 164 -3.56 1.02 -26.39
CA PRO A 164 -3.41 2.27 -27.13
C PRO A 164 -2.68 3.36 -26.31
N HIS A 165 -2.64 3.22 -24.98
CA HIS A 165 -2.02 4.18 -24.06
C HIS A 165 -0.59 3.80 -23.66
N ARG A 166 0.03 2.84 -24.38
CA ARG A 166 1.36 2.29 -24.06
C ARG A 166 2.39 3.40 -23.78
N GLN A 167 2.48 4.38 -24.66
CA GLN A 167 3.47 5.47 -24.54
C GLN A 167 3.25 6.27 -23.25
N ALA A 168 2.03 6.75 -23.02
CA ALA A 168 1.70 7.51 -21.80
C ALA A 168 1.97 6.72 -20.51
N ILE A 169 1.70 5.41 -20.52
CA ILE A 169 2.00 4.54 -19.36
C ILE A 169 3.51 4.41 -19.16
N THR A 170 4.27 4.14 -20.22
CA THR A 170 5.74 4.00 -20.12
C THR A 170 6.45 5.30 -19.74
N GLU A 171 5.90 6.45 -20.13
CA GLU A 171 6.42 7.75 -19.72
C GLU A 171 6.12 8.06 -18.24
N ALA A 172 5.04 7.53 -17.69
CA ALA A 172 4.68 7.73 -16.29
C ALA A 172 5.41 6.76 -15.35
N VAL A 173 5.56 5.50 -15.73
CA VAL A 173 6.23 4.47 -14.91
C VAL A 173 7.74 4.74 -14.89
N GLY A 174 8.30 4.95 -13.70
CA GLY A 174 9.71 5.30 -13.51
C GLY A 174 9.98 6.81 -13.45
N ARG A 175 8.99 7.67 -13.73
CA ARG A 175 9.13 9.12 -13.63
C ARG A 175 8.45 9.69 -12.36
N PRO A 176 8.89 10.86 -11.87
CA PRO A 176 8.16 11.62 -10.86
C PRO A 176 6.75 11.98 -11.33
N GLY A 177 5.86 12.18 -10.36
CA GLY A 177 4.52 12.69 -10.58
C GLY A 177 3.48 11.62 -10.86
N ARG A 178 2.35 12.09 -11.39
CA ARG A 178 1.10 11.35 -11.54
C ARG A 178 0.73 11.15 -13.01
N MET A 179 0.24 9.96 -13.34
CA MET A 179 -0.43 9.73 -14.62
C MET A 179 -1.85 10.30 -14.55
N GLN A 180 -2.10 11.43 -15.21
CA GLN A 180 -3.40 12.15 -15.10
C GLN A 180 -4.59 11.28 -15.50
N MET A 181 -4.42 10.39 -16.48
CA MET A 181 -5.47 9.47 -16.95
C MET A 181 -6.01 8.54 -15.84
N LEU A 182 -5.27 8.29 -14.75
CA LEU A 182 -5.76 7.53 -13.60
C LEU A 182 -6.85 8.26 -12.82
N PHE A 183 -7.02 9.56 -13.04
CA PHE A 183 -7.95 10.44 -12.34
C PHE A 183 -9.07 10.96 -13.26
N THR A 184 -9.16 10.41 -14.48
CA THR A 184 -10.22 10.72 -15.44
C THR A 184 -11.07 9.48 -15.73
N THR A 185 -12.01 9.60 -16.67
CA THR A 185 -12.83 8.49 -17.17
C THR A 185 -12.00 7.39 -17.83
N GLN A 186 -10.77 7.67 -18.27
CA GLN A 186 -9.86 6.70 -18.88
C GLN A 186 -9.21 5.74 -17.87
N ARG A 187 -9.46 5.94 -16.56
CA ARG A 187 -8.85 5.14 -15.49
C ARG A 187 -9.03 3.63 -15.73
N THR A 188 -10.18 3.18 -16.20
CA THR A 188 -10.48 1.75 -16.42
C THR A 188 -9.60 1.13 -17.50
N GLU A 189 -9.10 1.91 -18.46
CA GLU A 189 -8.23 1.46 -19.54
C GLU A 189 -6.76 1.43 -19.10
N VAL A 190 -6.33 2.42 -18.30
CA VAL A 190 -4.91 2.57 -17.92
C VAL A 190 -4.55 1.89 -16.60
N ALA A 191 -5.45 1.88 -15.62
CA ALA A 191 -5.18 1.32 -14.30
C ALA A 191 -4.77 -0.16 -14.33
N PRO A 192 -5.44 -1.05 -15.08
CA PRO A 192 -5.07 -2.47 -15.13
C PRO A 192 -3.66 -2.72 -15.70
N ILE A 193 -3.01 -1.71 -16.26
CA ILE A 193 -1.68 -1.79 -16.89
C ILE A 193 -0.66 -1.02 -16.05
N PHE A 194 -1.01 0.20 -15.62
CA PHE A 194 -0.15 1.05 -14.79
C PHE A 194 0.25 0.36 -13.48
N TYR A 195 -0.70 -0.23 -12.75
CA TYR A 195 -0.40 -0.84 -11.45
C TYR A 195 0.51 -2.07 -11.57
N PRO A 196 0.26 -3.03 -12.48
CA PRO A 196 1.19 -4.15 -12.68
C PRO A 196 2.57 -3.71 -13.15
N CYS A 197 2.66 -2.75 -14.07
CA CYS A 197 3.95 -2.23 -14.52
C CYS A 197 4.72 -1.50 -13.42
N SER A 198 4.01 -0.74 -12.58
CA SER A 198 4.56 -0.12 -11.38
C SER A 198 5.11 -1.17 -10.41
N ARG A 199 4.36 -2.25 -10.14
CA ARG A 199 4.82 -3.37 -9.30
C ARG A 199 6.03 -4.08 -9.93
N SER A 200 6.01 -4.33 -11.24
CA SER A 200 7.11 -4.99 -11.97
C SER A 200 8.41 -4.19 -11.83
N LEU A 201 8.36 -2.87 -12.10
CA LEU A 201 9.53 -2.00 -11.94
C LEU A 201 10.04 -1.99 -10.50
N VAL A 202 9.15 -1.86 -9.51
CA VAL A 202 9.54 -1.92 -8.10
C VAL A 202 10.17 -3.26 -7.75
N ARG A 203 9.59 -4.38 -8.18
CA ARG A 203 10.13 -5.72 -7.92
C ARG A 203 11.56 -5.83 -8.47
N HIS A 204 11.79 -5.34 -9.69
CA HIS A 204 13.12 -5.29 -10.27
C HIS A 204 14.08 -4.45 -9.40
N LEU A 205 13.69 -3.22 -9.04
CA LEU A 205 14.53 -2.33 -8.21
C LEU A 205 14.83 -2.94 -6.83
N VAL A 206 13.86 -3.57 -6.19
CA VAL A 206 14.05 -4.28 -4.91
C VAL A 206 14.98 -5.48 -5.10
N GLY A 207 14.86 -6.22 -6.20
CA GLY A 207 15.77 -7.32 -6.52
C GLY A 207 17.22 -6.89 -6.69
N VAL A 208 17.46 -5.71 -7.26
CA VAL A 208 18.81 -5.18 -7.50
C VAL A 208 19.39 -4.45 -6.29
N THR A 209 18.57 -3.70 -5.54
CA THR A 209 19.03 -2.81 -4.46
C THR A 209 18.77 -3.34 -3.05
N GLY A 210 17.96 -4.40 -2.93
CA GLY A 210 17.48 -4.93 -1.66
C GLY A 210 16.26 -4.19 -1.11
N LEU A 211 15.43 -4.90 -0.33
CA LEU A 211 14.22 -4.35 0.28
C LEU A 211 14.51 -3.17 1.22
N ALA A 212 15.57 -3.27 2.02
CA ALA A 212 15.96 -2.21 2.96
C ALA A 212 16.22 -0.87 2.26
N SER A 213 16.82 -0.88 1.07
CA SER A 213 17.08 0.31 0.27
C SER A 213 15.77 0.95 -0.22
N ALA A 214 14.81 0.15 -0.68
CA ALA A 214 13.50 0.64 -1.10
C ALA A 214 12.69 1.22 0.08
N VAL A 215 12.75 0.57 1.24
CA VAL A 215 12.16 1.05 2.50
C VAL A 215 12.77 2.39 2.91
N ALA A 216 14.10 2.54 2.81
CA ALA A 216 14.83 3.76 3.16
C ALA A 216 14.55 4.95 2.22
N LEU A 217 13.94 4.72 1.05
CA LEU A 217 13.54 5.77 0.12
C LEU A 217 12.29 6.53 0.59
N MET A 218 11.44 5.90 1.42
CA MET A 218 10.15 6.46 1.84
C MET A 218 10.23 7.87 2.44
N PRO A 219 11.16 8.20 3.36
CA PRO A 219 11.29 9.57 3.88
C PRO A 219 11.59 10.61 2.81
N ALA A 220 12.41 10.27 1.81
CA ALA A 220 12.76 11.20 0.73
C ALA A 220 11.57 11.45 -0.20
N ILE A 221 10.78 10.40 -0.48
CA ILE A 221 9.53 10.52 -1.23
C ILE A 221 8.50 11.37 -0.47
N GLN A 222 8.35 11.13 0.84
CA GLN A 222 7.40 11.88 1.67
C GLN A 222 7.71 13.38 1.72
N ARG A 223 9.01 13.76 1.67
CA ARG A 223 9.47 15.15 1.63
C ARG A 223 9.50 15.78 0.23
N GLY A 224 9.34 15.00 -0.84
CA GLY A 224 9.48 15.50 -2.21
C GLY A 224 10.93 15.75 -2.63
N ASP A 225 11.90 15.10 -1.98
CA ASP A 225 13.34 15.25 -2.26
C ASP A 225 13.95 14.02 -2.95
N PHE A 226 13.11 13.08 -3.40
CA PHE A 226 13.59 11.81 -3.94
C PHE A 226 14.47 11.98 -5.18
N GLN A 227 14.21 13.00 -6.01
CA GLN A 227 15.02 13.31 -7.20
C GLN A 227 16.39 13.91 -6.86
N ARG A 228 16.51 14.65 -5.75
CA ARG A 228 17.77 15.32 -5.36
C ARG A 228 18.83 14.32 -4.90
N ARG A 229 18.41 13.16 -4.37
CA ARG A 229 19.32 12.10 -3.93
C ARG A 229 19.82 11.19 -5.06
N SER A 230 19.06 11.05 -6.16
CA SER A 230 19.52 10.30 -7.33
C SER A 230 20.68 10.98 -8.08
N ASN A 231 20.87 12.29 -7.87
CA ASN A 231 21.91 13.10 -8.53
C ASN A 231 23.00 13.63 -7.57
N ALA A 232 22.95 13.29 -6.28
CA ALA A 232 23.97 13.74 -5.33
C ALA A 232 25.17 12.77 -5.31
N PRO A 233 26.42 13.26 -5.35
CA PRO A 233 27.59 12.45 -5.04
C PRO A 233 27.41 11.81 -3.65
N ARG A 234 27.78 10.54 -3.50
CA ARG A 234 27.71 9.82 -2.21
C ARG A 234 28.64 10.53 -1.20
N GLY A 235 28.08 11.45 -0.42
CA GLY A 235 28.76 12.22 0.60
C GLY A 235 27.99 12.18 1.92
N ASP A 236 28.55 11.42 2.84
CA ASP A 236 28.50 11.44 4.30
C ASP A 236 27.18 11.60 5.10
N ARG A 237 27.08 10.77 6.13
CA ARG A 237 25.96 10.64 7.08
C ARG A 237 26.21 11.57 8.27
N SER A 238 25.26 12.45 8.59
CA SER A 238 24.82 12.69 9.97
C SER A 238 23.76 13.79 10.05
N ARG A 239 22.62 13.49 10.70
CA ARG A 239 22.14 14.18 11.92
C ARG A 239 20.65 13.93 12.17
N SER A 240 20.38 13.87 13.46
CA SER A 240 19.17 13.53 14.22
C SER A 240 18.20 14.71 14.39
N CYS A 241 16.95 14.40 14.80
CA CYS A 241 16.10 15.02 15.86
C CYS A 241 14.60 14.78 15.53
N ALA A 242 13.82 14.03 16.35
CA ALA A 242 13.00 14.47 17.51
C ALA A 242 12.00 15.60 17.16
N GLY A 243 10.68 15.57 17.43
CA GLY A 243 9.75 14.68 18.14
C GLY A 243 8.30 15.24 18.06
N VAL A 244 7.45 14.81 19.00
CA VAL A 244 6.11 15.32 19.40
C VAL A 244 4.85 14.59 18.87
N ALA A 245 4.05 14.16 19.85
CA ALA A 245 2.80 13.40 19.79
C ALA A 245 1.56 14.32 19.92
N GLY A 246 0.39 13.78 19.53
CA GLY A 246 -0.92 14.39 19.83
C GLY A 246 -2.07 13.50 19.35
N GLY A 247 -2.86 12.96 20.27
CA GLY A 247 -4.01 12.10 20.00
C GLY A 247 -5.35 12.83 20.03
N ALA A 248 -6.39 12.20 19.46
CA ALA A 248 -7.79 12.43 19.81
C ALA A 248 -8.64 11.26 19.25
N GLY A 249 -9.52 10.72 20.11
CA GLY A 249 -10.40 9.58 19.81
C GLY A 249 -11.74 10.00 19.18
N ALA A 250 -12.43 9.02 18.58
CA ALA A 250 -13.80 9.18 18.10
C ALA A 250 -14.64 7.96 18.51
N ARG A 251 -15.92 8.23 18.82
CA ARG A 251 -16.92 7.33 19.44
C ARG A 251 -17.44 6.28 18.44
N ARG A 252 -17.76 5.08 18.95
CA ARG A 252 -18.16 3.89 18.19
C ARG A 252 -19.68 3.81 17.99
N GLY A 253 -20.11 3.54 16.76
CA GLY A 253 -21.39 2.88 16.48
C GLY A 253 -21.32 1.37 16.76
N ARG A 254 -22.44 0.64 16.68
CA ARG A 254 -22.49 -0.81 16.96
C ARG A 254 -21.88 -1.61 15.81
N TRP A 255 -20.70 -2.17 16.05
CA TRP A 255 -19.97 -3.07 15.12
C TRP A 255 -19.58 -4.36 15.85
N ASN A 256 -19.55 -5.49 15.15
CA ASN A 256 -18.91 -6.70 15.65
C ASN A 256 -17.39 -6.60 15.37
N SER A 257 -16.55 -6.91 16.35
CA SER A 257 -15.09 -7.02 16.19
C SER A 257 -14.61 -8.44 16.41
N ALA A 258 -13.57 -8.82 15.67
CA ALA A 258 -12.74 -9.97 15.97
C ALA A 258 -11.28 -9.51 16.11
N VAL A 259 -10.65 -9.96 17.20
CA VAL A 259 -9.21 -9.85 17.43
C VAL A 259 -8.61 -11.24 17.21
N ALA A 260 -7.48 -11.32 16.52
CA ALA A 260 -6.70 -12.56 16.51
C ALA A 260 -6.22 -12.83 17.94
N ALA A 261 -6.85 -13.76 18.66
CA ALA A 261 -6.34 -14.25 19.92
C ALA A 261 -5.03 -14.98 19.65
N GLY A 262 -3.95 -14.55 20.33
CA GLY A 262 -2.67 -15.24 20.25
C GLY A 262 -2.82 -16.66 20.78
N ALA A 263 -2.37 -17.63 19.98
CA ALA A 263 -1.98 -18.93 20.49
C ALA A 263 -0.58 -18.82 21.09
#